data_AF-A0A2C5YHN2-F1
#
_entry.id   AF-A0A2C5YHN2-F1
#
_cell.length_a   1.000
_cell.length_b   1.000
_cell.length_c   1.000
_cell.angle_alpha   90.00
_cell.angle_beta   90.00
_cell.angle_gamma   90.00
#
_symmetry.space_group_name_H-M   'P 1'
#
loop_
_entity.id
_entity.type
_entity.pdbx_description
1 polymer ?
#
loop_
_entity_poly.entity_id
_entity_poly.type
_entity_poly.pdbx_seq_one_letter_code
_entity_poly.pdbx_strand_id
1 'polypeptide(L)'
;MASPPEELPTTSHVLAAESIRSDPVDLRGASQTEHHEVEVKDLGWNERSGGGVPRQVLGGLDNDDLWTLMRRFDKFVFRVRSVGNVPATTLDMDVADDDDFSPDKLRATIERLYVSVFVSIVSGWKHVARLRSWRERRRTSIFLAVYTAAWLTDLLIPTMTMLTMMLILYPASRAVCFPPVPPALVDGRTGGVQKPAAGIMASRDSLTGAPEKQKGEGVEQEAHNLVNTLSTAAISASAGKPDDKAPDPTNMTDSKAAMHDQTREPVSRAVWSKARPAMQLTGSVVDTWERFGNALSPTRPFPRLRPRLVLASCLTPLLVVWWLVTPYMLLKGVGFGIGLGLFGDPIIMAVVDKANRTYPRWQRYVQLRNTILRGEQGASAATAEDEGASTG
;
A
#
# COMPACT_ATOMS: atom_id res chain seq x y z
N MET A 1 -15.73 -14.54 44.29
CA MET A 1 -15.96 -13.91 42.98
C MET A 1 -14.67 -13.23 42.60
N ALA A 2 -13.83 -13.87 41.78
CA ALA A 2 -12.66 -13.22 41.23
C ALA A 2 -13.16 -12.26 40.15
N SER A 3 -12.80 -10.99 40.27
CA SER A 3 -12.99 -10.00 39.21
C SER A 3 -12.39 -10.55 37.91
N PRO A 4 -13.04 -10.36 36.74
CA PRO A 4 -12.40 -10.72 35.48
C PRO A 4 -11.06 -9.97 35.38
N PRO A 5 -10.02 -10.57 34.79
CA PRO A 5 -8.76 -9.86 34.56
C PRO A 5 -9.09 -8.60 33.74
N GLU A 6 -8.64 -7.44 34.21
CA GLU A 6 -8.72 -6.20 33.42
C GLU A 6 -8.06 -6.48 32.06
N GLU A 7 -8.87 -6.47 30.98
CA GLU A 7 -8.36 -6.59 29.63
C GLU A 7 -7.49 -5.35 29.37
N LEU A 8 -6.17 -5.56 29.31
CA LEU A 8 -5.22 -4.51 28.94
C LEU A 8 -5.64 -3.94 27.57
N PRO A 9 -5.71 -2.61 27.40
CA PRO A 9 -6.11 -2.00 26.14
C PRO A 9 -5.15 -2.42 25.03
N THR A 10 -5.68 -2.73 23.84
CA THR A 10 -4.82 -3.08 22.71
C THR A 10 -3.94 -1.88 22.34
N THR A 11 -2.80 -2.12 21.69
CA THR A 11 -1.87 -1.04 21.35
C THR A 11 -2.49 0.01 20.43
N SER A 12 -3.50 -0.36 19.62
CA SER A 12 -4.26 0.60 18.80
C SER A 12 -5.05 1.58 19.67
N HIS A 13 -5.68 1.10 20.76
CA HIS A 13 -6.42 1.92 21.72
C HIS A 13 -5.47 2.82 22.51
N VAL A 14 -4.31 2.29 22.91
CA VAL A 14 -3.26 3.09 23.56
C VAL A 14 -2.80 4.22 22.65
N LEU A 15 -2.50 3.92 21.38
CA LEU A 15 -2.08 4.91 20.40
C LEU A 15 -3.16 5.97 20.14
N ALA A 16 -4.42 5.55 19.99
CA ALA A 16 -5.54 6.47 19.80
C ALA A 16 -5.71 7.39 21.02
N ALA A 17 -5.69 6.85 22.23
CA ALA A 17 -5.78 7.62 23.47
C ALA A 17 -4.59 8.58 23.64
N GLU A 18 -3.38 8.13 23.33
CA GLU A 18 -2.17 8.96 23.38
C GLU A 18 -2.26 10.12 22.38
N SER A 19 -2.77 9.88 21.17
CA SER A 19 -2.95 10.94 20.17
C SER A 19 -3.93 12.02 20.64
N ILE A 20 -5.03 11.63 21.28
CA ILE A 20 -6.02 12.58 21.83
C ILE A 20 -5.39 13.39 22.97
N ARG A 21 -4.61 12.75 23.85
CA ARG A 21 -4.00 13.40 25.02
C ARG A 21 -2.86 14.35 24.64
N SER A 22 -1.98 13.93 23.73
CA SER A 22 -0.75 14.65 23.38
C SER A 22 -0.95 15.76 22.35
N ASP A 23 -1.95 15.66 21.47
CA ASP A 23 -2.17 16.67 20.43
C ASP A 23 -2.77 17.97 21.01
N PRO A 24 -2.29 19.14 20.53
CA PRO A 24 -2.89 20.44 20.81
C PRO A 24 -4.40 20.45 20.50
N VAL A 25 -5.19 21.14 21.33
CA VAL A 25 -6.66 21.17 21.21
C VAL A 25 -7.11 21.68 19.83
N ASP A 26 -6.37 22.63 19.24
CA ASP A 26 -6.65 23.20 17.91
C ASP A 26 -6.55 22.19 16.75
N LEU A 27 -5.87 21.06 16.98
CA LEU A 27 -5.67 20.01 16.00
C LEU A 27 -6.65 18.84 16.16
N ARG A 28 -7.52 18.88 17.18
CA ARG A 28 -8.52 17.86 17.47
C ARG A 28 -9.74 18.04 16.56
N GLY A 29 -10.22 16.93 16.01
CA GLY A 29 -11.47 16.90 15.25
C GLY A 29 -12.69 16.98 16.16
N ALA A 30 -13.86 17.20 15.57
CA ALA A 30 -15.11 17.27 16.29
C ALA A 30 -15.41 16.01 17.13
N SER A 31 -14.95 14.82 16.71
CA SER A 31 -15.09 13.56 17.45
C SER A 31 -14.10 13.38 18.60
N GLN A 32 -13.01 14.16 18.63
CA GLN A 32 -11.93 14.05 19.63
C GLN A 32 -12.04 15.10 20.75
N THR A 33 -13.07 15.94 20.69
CA THR A 33 -13.36 16.91 21.74
C THR A 33 -14.28 16.29 22.77
N GLU A 34 -13.98 16.52 24.05
CA GLU A 34 -14.82 16.06 25.15
C GLU A 34 -16.25 16.58 24.97
N HIS A 35 -17.22 15.70 25.20
CA HIS A 35 -18.64 15.96 25.06
C HIS A 35 -19.36 15.42 26.28
N HIS A 36 -20.47 16.05 26.64
CA HIS A 36 -21.24 15.71 27.84
C HIS A 36 -22.19 14.52 27.64
N GLU A 37 -22.13 13.84 26.49
CA GLU A 37 -22.98 12.70 26.16
C GLU A 37 -22.32 11.40 26.63
N VAL A 38 -23.13 10.42 27.03
CA VAL A 38 -22.67 9.23 27.77
C VAL A 38 -21.97 8.20 26.87
N GLU A 39 -22.18 8.22 25.55
CA GLU A 39 -21.68 7.17 24.65
C GLU A 39 -21.06 7.70 23.35
N VAL A 40 -21.84 8.36 22.48
CA VAL A 40 -21.40 8.78 21.14
C VAL A 40 -21.84 10.21 20.87
N LYS A 41 -20.87 11.09 20.60
CA LYS A 41 -21.14 12.48 20.20
C LYS A 41 -21.98 12.52 18.93
N ASP A 42 -23.21 13.00 19.00
CA ASP A 42 -23.96 13.32 17.79
C ASP A 42 -23.36 14.58 17.14
N LEU A 43 -22.89 14.43 15.91
CA LEU A 43 -22.31 15.51 15.12
C LEU A 43 -23.35 16.20 14.22
N GLY A 44 -24.64 15.89 14.39
CA GLY A 44 -25.74 16.52 13.67
C GLY A 44 -25.89 16.04 12.22
N TRP A 45 -25.39 14.84 11.90
CA TRP A 45 -25.38 14.30 10.52
C TRP A 45 -26.79 14.17 9.91
N ASN A 46 -27.81 14.01 10.75
CA ASN A 46 -29.21 13.83 10.34
C ASN A 46 -30.06 15.10 10.52
N GLU A 47 -29.49 16.20 11.00
CA GLU A 47 -30.24 17.43 11.21
C GLU A 47 -30.47 18.19 9.91
N ARG A 48 -31.75 18.45 9.59
CA ARG A 48 -32.18 19.12 8.35
C ARG A 48 -31.83 20.62 8.29
N SER A 49 -31.22 21.19 9.33
CA SER A 49 -31.15 22.63 9.55
C SER A 49 -29.73 23.14 9.77
N GLY A 50 -29.05 23.51 8.67
CA GLY A 50 -28.13 24.67 8.59
C GLY A 50 -26.83 24.71 9.42
N GLY A 51 -26.67 23.89 10.46
CA GLY A 51 -25.42 23.73 11.20
C GLY A 51 -24.51 22.81 10.42
N GLY A 52 -23.86 23.32 9.36
CA GLY A 52 -23.02 22.50 8.47
C GLY A 52 -22.08 21.58 9.25
N VAL A 53 -21.95 20.33 8.78
CA VAL A 53 -21.07 19.31 9.36
C VAL A 53 -19.69 19.93 9.66
N PRO A 54 -19.12 19.71 10.86
CA PRO A 54 -17.80 20.24 11.20
C PRO A 54 -16.79 19.95 10.08
N ARG A 55 -16.01 20.97 9.67
CA ARG A 55 -15.04 20.87 8.57
C ARG A 55 -14.04 19.70 8.73
N GLN A 56 -13.83 19.26 9.97
CA GLN A 56 -12.95 18.16 10.31
C GLN A 56 -13.55 17.30 11.43
N VAL A 57 -14.06 16.12 11.06
CA VAL A 57 -14.59 15.15 12.04
C VAL A 57 -13.47 14.55 12.87
N LEU A 58 -12.36 14.15 12.22
CA LEU A 58 -11.17 13.55 12.84
C LEU A 58 -9.96 14.46 12.67
N GLY A 59 -9.26 14.77 13.77
CA GLY A 59 -8.14 15.69 13.77
C GLY A 59 -6.98 15.26 12.89
N GLY A 60 -6.57 16.13 11.98
CA GLY A 60 -5.49 15.85 11.02
C GLY A 60 -5.88 15.03 9.79
N LEU A 61 -7.17 14.74 9.58
CA LEU A 61 -7.70 14.14 8.35
C LEU A 61 -8.83 15.00 7.79
N ASP A 62 -8.79 15.32 6.49
CA ASP A 62 -9.89 16.06 5.86
C ASP A 62 -11.13 15.17 5.70
N ASN A 63 -12.33 15.76 5.70
CA ASN A 63 -13.58 14.99 5.57
C ASN A 63 -13.65 14.18 4.27
N ASP A 64 -13.08 14.70 3.17
CA ASP A 64 -13.00 13.97 1.89
C ASP A 64 -12.07 12.75 1.96
N ASP A 65 -10.98 12.86 2.72
CA ASP A 65 -10.05 11.75 2.94
C ASP A 65 -10.66 10.70 3.88
N LEU A 66 -11.33 11.13 4.94
CA LEU A 66 -12.09 10.26 5.82
C LEU A 66 -13.16 9.48 5.06
N TRP A 67 -13.93 10.17 4.22
CA TRP A 67 -14.96 9.55 3.40
C TRP A 67 -14.37 8.54 2.41
N THR A 68 -13.21 8.83 1.84
CA THR A 68 -12.49 7.88 0.98
C THR A 68 -12.04 6.65 1.75
N LEU A 69 -11.52 6.81 2.97
CA LEU A 69 -11.16 5.68 3.82
C LEU A 69 -12.37 4.82 4.15
N MET A 70 -13.51 5.42 4.51
CA MET A 70 -14.72 4.69 4.87
C MET A 70 -15.25 3.87 3.69
N ARG A 71 -15.35 4.48 2.50
CA ARG A 71 -15.77 3.76 1.28
C ARG A 71 -14.84 2.60 0.94
N ARG A 72 -13.52 2.77 1.09
CA ARG A 72 -12.55 1.70 0.85
C ARG A 72 -12.62 0.61 1.91
N PHE A 73 -12.80 0.98 3.17
CA PHE A 73 -12.99 0.05 4.26
C PHE A 73 -14.21 -0.84 4.01
N ASP A 74 -15.38 -0.24 3.74
CA ASP A 74 -16.63 -0.97 3.48
C ASP A 74 -16.52 -1.90 2.26
N LYS A 75 -15.71 -1.51 1.27
CA LYS A 75 -15.49 -2.29 0.05
C LYS A 75 -14.52 -3.45 0.23
N PHE A 76 -13.51 -3.31 1.09
CA PHE A 76 -12.41 -4.27 1.21
C PHE A 76 -12.50 -5.17 2.44
N VAL A 77 -13.27 -4.78 3.46
CA VAL A 77 -13.45 -5.55 4.69
C VAL A 77 -14.73 -6.38 4.61
N PHE A 78 -14.56 -7.68 4.32
CA PHE A 78 -15.70 -8.61 4.15
C PHE A 78 -16.13 -9.29 5.46
N ARG A 79 -15.17 -9.71 6.28
CA ARG A 79 -15.43 -10.47 7.51
C ARG A 79 -14.35 -10.19 8.54
N VAL A 80 -14.79 -9.84 9.74
CA VAL A 80 -13.93 -9.68 10.92
C VAL A 80 -14.12 -10.89 11.83
N ARG A 81 -13.03 -11.42 12.37
CA ARG A 81 -13.04 -12.52 13.34
C ARG A 81 -12.19 -12.08 14.54
N SER A 82 -12.69 -12.30 15.75
CA SER A 82 -11.91 -12.12 16.98
C SER A 82 -10.95 -13.29 17.16
N VAL A 83 -9.70 -13.00 17.54
CA VAL A 83 -8.67 -14.01 17.81
C VAL A 83 -8.20 -13.83 19.24
N GLY A 84 -8.09 -14.92 20.00
CA GLY A 84 -7.70 -14.86 21.43
C GLY A 84 -6.20 -14.64 21.68
N ASN A 85 -5.35 -14.82 20.66
CA ASN A 85 -3.91 -14.56 20.76
C ASN A 85 -3.57 -13.24 20.06
N VAL A 86 -2.85 -12.35 20.75
CA VAL A 86 -2.37 -11.09 20.18
C VAL A 86 -1.38 -11.40 19.05
N PRO A 87 -1.67 -10.97 17.80
CA PRO A 87 -0.74 -11.13 16.68
C PRO A 87 0.60 -10.42 16.92
N ALA A 88 1.64 -10.81 16.18
CA ALA A 88 2.95 -10.17 16.29
C ALA A 88 2.95 -8.71 15.77
N THR A 89 1.99 -8.42 14.90
CA THR A 89 1.58 -7.11 14.40
C THR A 89 0.84 -6.37 15.50
N THR A 90 1.34 -5.19 15.82
CA THR A 90 0.97 -4.46 17.04
C THR A 90 -0.41 -3.78 16.95
N LEU A 91 -1.00 -3.70 15.76
CA LEU A 91 -2.28 -3.04 15.49
C LEU A 91 -3.42 -4.06 15.36
N ASP A 92 -4.65 -3.62 15.63
CA ASP A 92 -5.84 -4.45 15.43
C ASP A 92 -6.17 -4.62 13.93
N MET A 93 -7.01 -5.60 13.62
CA MET A 93 -7.47 -5.93 12.26
C MET A 93 -6.38 -6.39 11.28
N ASP A 94 -5.69 -7.48 11.62
CA ASP A 94 -4.79 -8.13 10.67
C ASP A 94 -5.50 -9.06 9.67
N VAL A 95 -4.86 -9.23 8.52
CA VAL A 95 -5.26 -10.21 7.51
C VAL A 95 -5.00 -11.62 8.05
N ALA A 96 -6.03 -12.45 8.07
CA ALA A 96 -5.94 -13.84 8.49
C ALA A 96 -5.14 -14.68 7.48
N ASP A 97 -4.28 -15.58 7.97
CA ASP A 97 -3.50 -16.51 7.13
C ASP A 97 -4.42 -17.46 6.33
N ASP A 98 -5.52 -17.92 6.95
CA ASP A 98 -6.50 -18.85 6.35
C ASP A 98 -7.67 -18.11 5.70
N ASP A 99 -7.35 -17.17 4.82
CA ASP A 99 -8.37 -16.34 4.17
C ASP A 99 -9.23 -17.15 3.18
N ASP A 100 -10.55 -17.08 3.34
CA ASP A 100 -11.52 -17.78 2.49
C ASP A 100 -11.63 -17.07 1.14
N PHE A 101 -11.52 -17.84 0.06
CA PHE A 101 -11.61 -17.30 -1.29
C PHE A 101 -13.06 -17.04 -1.69
N SER A 102 -13.37 -15.82 -2.16
CA SER A 102 -14.64 -15.51 -2.83
C SER A 102 -14.41 -14.70 -4.12
N PRO A 103 -15.24 -14.89 -5.16
CA PRO A 103 -15.11 -14.13 -6.41
C PRO A 103 -15.21 -12.61 -6.22
N ASP A 104 -16.11 -12.15 -5.35
CA ASP A 104 -16.28 -10.74 -5.04
C ASP A 104 -15.03 -10.15 -4.36
N LYS A 105 -14.37 -10.94 -3.49
CA LYS A 105 -13.11 -10.56 -2.85
C LYS A 105 -11.95 -10.51 -3.83
N LEU A 106 -11.88 -11.44 -4.78
CA LEU A 106 -10.90 -11.40 -5.86
C LEU A 106 -11.06 -10.10 -6.67
N ARG A 107 -12.28 -9.77 -7.07
CA ARG A 107 -12.60 -8.53 -7.77
C ARG A 107 -12.16 -7.32 -6.96
N ALA A 108 -12.56 -7.22 -5.70
CA ALA A 108 -12.19 -6.11 -4.82
C ALA A 108 -10.66 -6.00 -4.65
N THR A 109 -9.96 -7.12 -4.58
CA THR A 109 -8.49 -7.16 -4.48
C THR A 109 -7.80 -6.64 -5.75
N ILE A 110 -8.33 -6.94 -6.94
CA ILE A 110 -7.83 -6.40 -8.21
C ILE A 110 -8.12 -4.89 -8.31
N GLU A 111 -9.31 -4.45 -7.88
CA GLU A 111 -9.64 -3.03 -7.84
C GLU A 111 -8.70 -2.27 -6.88
N ARG A 112 -8.38 -2.85 -5.71
CA ARG A 112 -7.39 -2.30 -4.76
C ARG A 112 -5.98 -2.29 -5.35
N LEU A 113 -5.58 -3.33 -6.07
CA LEU A 113 -4.30 -3.40 -6.78
C LEU A 113 -4.16 -2.26 -7.79
N TYR A 114 -5.23 -1.97 -8.53
CA TYR A 114 -5.25 -0.87 -9.48
C TYR A 114 -5.04 0.48 -8.77
N VAL A 115 -5.91 0.79 -7.81
CA VAL A 115 -5.93 2.09 -7.11
C VAL A 115 -4.61 2.33 -6.36
N SER A 116 -4.10 1.33 -5.64
CA SER A 116 -2.94 1.50 -4.77
C SER A 116 -1.61 1.33 -5.51
N VAL A 117 -1.45 0.28 -6.31
CA VAL A 117 -0.15 -0.09 -6.91
C VAL A 117 -0.01 0.44 -8.33
N PHE A 118 -0.97 0.13 -9.21
CA PHE A 118 -0.85 0.43 -10.64
C PHE A 118 -0.78 1.95 -10.90
N VAL A 119 -1.70 2.72 -10.32
CA VAL A 119 -1.72 4.18 -10.44
C VAL A 119 -0.42 4.80 -9.93
N SER A 120 0.11 4.31 -8.80
CA SER A 120 1.37 4.79 -8.23
C SER A 120 2.57 4.54 -9.16
N ILE A 121 2.66 3.35 -9.78
CA ILE A 121 3.72 3.02 -10.74
C ILE A 121 3.62 3.92 -11.99
N VAL A 122 2.42 4.08 -12.56
CA VAL A 122 2.21 4.92 -13.74
C VAL A 122 2.53 6.38 -13.44
N SER A 123 2.12 6.88 -12.27
CA SER A 123 2.45 8.24 -11.81
C SER A 123 3.97 8.44 -11.68
N GLY A 124 4.66 7.49 -11.06
CA GLY A 124 6.12 7.49 -10.96
C GLY A 124 6.80 7.50 -12.34
N TRP A 125 6.33 6.67 -13.28
CA TRP A 125 6.84 6.67 -14.65
C TRP A 125 6.63 8.01 -15.35
N LYS A 126 5.48 8.66 -15.17
CA LYS A 126 5.20 9.99 -15.75
C LYS A 126 6.14 11.07 -15.22
N HIS A 127 6.56 11.00 -13.95
CA HIS A 127 7.61 11.88 -13.43
C HIS A 127 8.96 11.65 -14.12
N VAL A 128 9.33 10.40 -14.41
CA VAL A 128 10.55 10.06 -15.16
C VAL A 128 10.47 10.57 -16.61
N ALA A 129 9.33 10.34 -17.28
CA ALA A 129 9.09 10.82 -18.64
C ALA A 129 9.22 12.36 -18.73
N ARG A 130 8.66 13.08 -17.76
CA ARG A 130 8.78 14.55 -17.67
C ARG A 130 10.22 15.00 -17.49
N LEU A 131 11.01 14.32 -16.65
CA LEU A 131 12.44 14.62 -16.49
C LEU A 131 13.21 14.41 -17.79
N ARG A 132 12.91 13.34 -18.53
CA ARG A 132 13.49 13.02 -19.85
C ARG A 132 13.07 13.98 -20.96
N SER A 133 11.94 14.65 -20.85
CA SER A 133 11.40 15.55 -21.89
C SER A 133 12.19 16.85 -22.10
N TRP A 134 13.07 17.23 -21.16
CA TRP A 134 13.82 18.50 -21.15
C TRP A 134 12.99 19.79 -21.26
N ARG A 135 11.65 19.71 -21.15
CA ARG A 135 10.78 20.90 -21.16
C ARG A 135 11.06 21.81 -19.96
N GLU A 136 11.41 21.23 -18.82
CA GLU A 136 11.79 21.93 -17.60
C GLU A 136 13.31 21.99 -17.45
N ARG A 137 13.95 22.73 -18.38
CA ARG A 137 15.40 22.75 -18.57
C ARG A 137 16.19 22.96 -17.27
N ARG A 138 15.79 23.92 -16.43
CA ARG A 138 16.48 24.22 -15.15
C ARG A 138 16.50 23.03 -14.21
N ARG A 139 15.37 22.31 -14.08
CA ARG A 139 15.29 21.16 -13.18
C ARG A 139 16.08 19.99 -13.76
N THR A 140 15.83 19.64 -15.02
CA THR A 140 16.52 18.54 -15.68
C THR A 140 18.04 18.76 -15.73
N SER A 141 18.51 19.99 -15.91
CA SER A 141 19.95 20.30 -15.90
C SER A 141 20.59 20.10 -14.53
N ILE A 142 19.88 20.39 -13.43
CA ILE A 142 20.40 20.13 -12.06
C ILE A 142 20.52 18.62 -11.82
N PHE A 143 19.48 17.85 -12.15
CA PHE A 143 19.53 16.39 -12.04
C PHE A 143 20.66 15.80 -12.88
N LEU A 144 20.83 16.28 -14.13
CA LEU A 144 21.93 15.85 -14.98
C LEU A 144 23.29 16.22 -14.39
N ALA A 145 23.48 17.46 -13.92
CA ALA A 145 24.74 17.91 -13.37
C ALA A 145 25.15 17.09 -12.14
N VAL A 146 24.21 16.84 -11.21
CA VAL A 146 24.46 16.00 -10.03
C VAL A 146 24.76 14.57 -10.44
N TYR A 147 24.00 14.01 -11.39
CA TYR A 147 24.23 12.66 -11.92
C TYR A 147 25.62 12.55 -12.55
N THR A 148 26.00 13.49 -13.43
CA THR A 148 27.29 13.49 -14.12
C THR A 148 28.44 13.68 -13.15
N ALA A 149 28.31 14.57 -12.15
CA ALA A 149 29.32 14.73 -11.11
C ALA A 149 29.50 13.45 -10.29
N ALA A 150 28.39 12.85 -9.84
CA ALA A 150 28.41 11.60 -9.09
C ALA A 150 29.01 10.43 -9.89
N TRP A 151 28.70 10.38 -11.19
CA TRP A 151 29.25 9.40 -12.12
C TRP A 151 30.75 9.60 -12.33
N LEU A 152 31.23 10.83 -12.50
CA LEU A 152 32.67 11.14 -12.66
C LEU A 152 33.50 10.80 -11.42
N THR A 153 32.90 10.83 -10.23
CA THR A 153 33.59 10.53 -8.97
C THR A 153 33.35 9.11 -8.45
N ASP A 154 32.72 8.23 -9.24
CA ASP A 154 32.30 6.87 -8.82
C ASP A 154 31.40 6.83 -7.56
N LEU A 155 30.70 7.94 -7.28
CA LEU A 155 29.79 8.12 -6.15
C LEU A 155 28.31 7.93 -6.54
N LEU A 156 28.03 7.25 -7.66
CA LEU A 156 26.67 7.15 -8.18
C LEU A 156 25.73 6.40 -7.22
N ILE A 157 26.16 5.27 -6.66
CA ILE A 157 25.37 4.49 -5.70
C ILE A 157 25.07 5.31 -4.43
N PRO A 158 26.07 5.88 -3.71
CA PRO A 158 25.79 6.64 -2.51
C PRO A 158 24.97 7.90 -2.76
N THR A 159 25.14 8.58 -3.89
CA THR A 159 24.33 9.77 -4.22
C THR A 159 22.85 9.42 -4.47
N MET A 160 22.56 8.31 -5.15
CA MET A 160 21.18 7.83 -5.34
C MET A 160 20.56 7.35 -4.03
N THR A 161 21.33 6.66 -3.19
CA THR A 161 20.88 6.23 -1.86
C THR A 161 20.60 7.44 -0.96
N MET A 162 21.47 8.44 -0.96
CA MET A 162 21.28 9.68 -0.19
C MET A 162 20.10 10.51 -0.71
N LEU A 163 19.88 10.57 -2.03
CA LEU A 163 18.67 11.17 -2.60
C LEU A 163 17.42 10.46 -2.09
N THR A 164 17.41 9.12 -2.08
CA THR A 164 16.29 8.33 -1.58
C THR A 164 16.06 8.57 -0.08
N MET A 165 17.12 8.56 0.73
CA MET A 165 17.04 8.90 2.16
C MET A 165 16.50 10.32 2.38
N MET A 166 16.92 11.30 1.58
CA MET A 166 16.43 12.68 1.64
C MET A 166 14.92 12.75 1.35
N LEU A 167 14.45 12.05 0.31
CA LEU A 167 13.02 11.96 -0.02
C LEU A 167 12.21 11.26 1.08
N ILE A 168 12.80 10.31 1.82
CA ILE A 168 12.14 9.62 2.93
C ILE A 168 12.06 10.53 4.17
N LEU A 169 13.20 11.07 4.61
CA LEU A 169 13.34 11.81 5.87
C LEU A 169 12.76 13.23 5.81
N TYR A 170 12.85 13.89 4.65
CA TYR A 170 12.41 15.27 4.47
C TYR A 170 11.34 15.38 3.36
N PRO A 171 10.05 15.20 3.68
CA PRO A 171 8.97 15.18 2.67
C PRO A 171 8.86 16.43 1.82
N ALA A 172 9.25 17.60 2.34
CA ALA A 172 9.23 18.84 1.57
C ALA A 172 10.20 18.80 0.36
N SER A 173 11.26 17.98 0.41
CA SER A 173 12.11 17.75 -0.77
C SER A 173 11.35 17.10 -1.93
N ARG A 174 10.31 16.30 -1.67
CA ARG A 174 9.52 15.64 -2.71
C ARG A 174 8.87 16.66 -3.63
N ALA A 175 8.29 17.72 -3.07
CA ALA A 175 7.67 18.79 -3.86
C ALA A 175 8.68 19.61 -4.67
N VAL A 176 9.91 19.77 -4.14
CA VAL A 176 10.99 20.49 -4.83
C VAL A 176 11.57 19.65 -5.98
N CYS A 177 11.89 18.39 -5.71
CA CYS A 177 12.46 17.46 -6.68
C CYS A 177 11.43 17.00 -7.73
N PHE A 178 10.20 16.74 -7.28
CA PHE A 178 9.10 16.18 -8.05
C PHE A 178 7.79 16.94 -7.75
N PRO A 179 7.57 18.11 -8.39
CA PRO A 179 6.38 18.90 -8.15
C PRO A 179 5.12 18.11 -8.51
N PRO A 180 4.08 18.12 -7.64
CA PRO A 180 2.89 17.31 -7.80
C PRO A 180 2.16 17.71 -9.08
N VAL A 181 1.86 16.73 -9.92
CA VAL A 181 1.11 16.94 -11.17
C VAL A 181 0.15 15.76 -11.35
N PRO A 182 -1.13 16.04 -11.66
CA PRO A 182 -2.09 14.99 -11.98
C PRO A 182 -1.57 14.09 -13.10
N PRO A 183 -1.56 12.76 -12.94
CA PRO A 183 -1.00 11.88 -13.95
C PRO A 183 -1.75 12.02 -15.28
N ALA A 184 -3.05 12.30 -15.29
CA ALA A 184 -3.84 12.51 -16.51
C ALA A 184 -3.31 13.62 -17.45
N LEU A 185 -2.51 14.56 -16.93
CA LEU A 185 -1.94 15.67 -17.71
C LEU A 185 -0.61 15.36 -18.38
N VAL A 186 0.04 14.25 -18.02
CA VAL A 186 1.40 13.96 -18.49
C VAL A 186 1.34 12.79 -19.46
N ASP A 187 1.83 13.01 -20.68
CA ASP A 187 2.04 11.94 -21.64
C ASP A 187 3.23 11.08 -21.19
N GLY A 188 2.99 9.78 -21.00
CA GLY A 188 4.02 8.82 -20.61
C GLY A 188 5.11 8.58 -21.66
N ARG A 189 4.90 8.97 -22.92
CA ARG A 189 5.88 8.83 -24.01
C ARG A 189 6.71 10.10 -24.20
N THR A 190 6.07 11.24 -24.39
CA THR A 190 6.78 12.51 -24.64
C THR A 190 7.19 13.23 -23.37
N GLY A 191 6.58 12.92 -22.22
CA GLY A 191 6.75 13.66 -20.97
C GLY A 191 6.19 15.08 -21.01
N GLY A 192 5.43 15.41 -22.06
CA GLY A 192 4.78 16.69 -22.25
C GLY A 192 3.39 16.76 -21.63
N VAL A 193 2.80 17.96 -21.69
CA VAL A 193 1.40 18.17 -21.29
C VAL A 193 0.49 17.55 -22.35
N GLN A 194 -0.41 16.68 -21.91
CA GLN A 194 -1.45 16.04 -22.71
C GLN A 194 -2.83 16.49 -22.21
N LYS A 195 -3.81 16.50 -23.12
CA LYS A 195 -5.21 16.63 -22.72
C LYS A 195 -5.65 15.33 -22.01
N PRO A 196 -6.36 15.41 -20.87
CA PRO A 196 -6.90 14.24 -20.20
C PRO A 196 -7.75 13.39 -21.16
N ALA A 197 -7.71 12.08 -20.99
CA ALA A 197 -8.51 11.16 -21.82
C ALA A 197 -10.02 11.38 -21.61
N ALA A 198 -10.44 11.80 -20.41
CA ALA A 198 -11.81 12.19 -20.10
C ALA A 198 -12.24 13.55 -20.71
N GLY A 199 -11.34 14.26 -21.40
CA GLY A 199 -11.59 15.57 -22.01
C GLY A 199 -11.61 16.74 -21.02
N ILE A 200 -11.96 16.49 -19.76
CA ILE A 200 -11.95 17.45 -18.65
C ILE A 200 -10.94 16.97 -17.60
N MET A 201 -10.25 17.89 -16.93
CA MET A 201 -9.43 17.55 -15.76
C MET A 201 -10.26 17.76 -14.50
N ALA A 202 -11.08 16.77 -14.18
CA ALA A 202 -11.97 16.87 -13.03
C ALA A 202 -11.40 16.18 -11.78
N SER A 203 -10.57 15.15 -11.94
CA SER A 203 -9.87 14.48 -10.83
C SER A 203 -8.36 14.70 -10.83
N ARG A 204 -7.73 14.68 -9.66
CA ARG A 204 -6.27 14.81 -9.51
C ARG A 204 -5.51 13.49 -9.50
N ASP A 205 -6.17 12.41 -9.10
CA ASP A 205 -5.51 11.13 -8.79
C ASP A 205 -5.76 10.04 -9.84
N SER A 206 -6.76 10.22 -10.72
CA SER A 206 -7.10 9.26 -11.76
C SER A 206 -6.17 9.36 -12.99
N LEU A 207 -6.02 8.26 -13.72
CA LEU A 207 -5.14 8.23 -14.90
C LEU A 207 -5.77 8.87 -16.13
N THR A 208 -7.10 8.86 -16.24
CA THR A 208 -7.85 9.40 -17.38
C THR A 208 -8.31 10.84 -17.16
N GLY A 209 -8.37 11.29 -15.90
CA GLY A 209 -8.91 12.59 -15.51
C GLY A 209 -10.43 12.58 -15.31
N ALA A 210 -11.03 11.39 -15.12
CA ALA A 210 -12.47 11.18 -14.99
C ALA A 210 -13.13 12.14 -13.97
N PRO A 211 -14.39 12.55 -14.19
CA PRO A 211 -15.12 13.38 -13.23
C PRO A 211 -15.34 12.66 -11.91
N GLU A 212 -15.10 13.37 -10.82
CA GLU A 212 -15.35 12.89 -9.45
C GLU A 212 -16.20 13.91 -8.70
N LYS A 213 -17.20 13.44 -7.93
CA LYS A 213 -17.95 14.30 -7.00
C LYS A 213 -17.23 14.42 -5.68
N GLN A 214 -16.60 13.33 -5.27
CA GLN A 214 -15.82 13.22 -4.04
C GLN A 214 -14.43 12.67 -4.38
N LYS A 215 -13.44 13.08 -3.59
CA LYS A 215 -12.04 12.71 -3.80
C LYS A 215 -11.89 11.19 -3.93
N GLY A 216 -11.14 10.75 -4.94
CA GLY A 216 -10.82 9.33 -5.14
C GLY A 216 -11.93 8.50 -5.79
N GLU A 217 -13.10 9.07 -6.07
CA GLU A 217 -14.17 8.38 -6.79
C GLU A 217 -13.77 8.07 -8.24
N GLY A 218 -13.11 9.02 -8.92
CA GLY A 218 -12.72 8.84 -10.33
C GLY A 218 -11.79 7.64 -10.54
N VAL A 219 -10.79 7.47 -9.67
CA VAL A 219 -9.84 6.33 -9.75
C VAL A 219 -10.50 5.00 -9.38
N GLU A 220 -11.47 5.02 -8.48
CA GLU A 220 -12.23 3.82 -8.09
C GLU A 220 -13.20 3.37 -9.19
N GLN A 221 -13.79 4.32 -9.93
CA GLN A 221 -14.58 4.03 -11.12
C GLN A 221 -13.70 3.50 -12.26
N GLU A 222 -12.48 4.04 -12.45
CA GLU A 222 -11.50 3.48 -13.40
C GLU A 222 -11.17 2.02 -13.07
N ALA A 223 -10.89 1.73 -11.79
CA ALA A 223 -10.61 0.37 -11.32
C ALA A 223 -11.80 -0.57 -11.56
N HIS A 224 -13.01 -0.12 -11.21
CA HIS A 224 -14.24 -0.88 -11.40
C HIS A 224 -14.51 -1.19 -12.87
N ASN A 225 -14.35 -0.20 -13.75
CA ASN A 225 -14.51 -0.36 -15.19
C ASN A 225 -13.45 -1.29 -15.77
N LEU A 226 -12.20 -1.23 -15.31
CA LEU A 226 -11.16 -2.16 -15.72
C LEU A 226 -11.55 -3.60 -15.37
N VAL A 227 -11.97 -3.87 -14.14
CA VAL A 227 -12.33 -5.24 -13.75
C VAL A 227 -13.58 -5.72 -14.50
N ASN A 228 -14.55 -4.84 -14.73
CA ASN A 228 -15.70 -5.16 -15.60
C ASN A 228 -15.25 -5.54 -17.01
N THR A 229 -14.40 -4.74 -17.66
CA THR A 229 -13.92 -5.03 -19.02
C THR A 229 -13.13 -6.33 -19.10
N LEU A 230 -12.28 -6.63 -18.10
CA LEU A 230 -11.58 -7.91 -18.01
C LEU A 230 -12.54 -9.08 -17.82
N SER A 231 -13.58 -8.91 -16.99
CA SER A 231 -14.59 -9.96 -16.80
C SER A 231 -15.38 -10.22 -18.09
N THR A 232 -15.80 -9.16 -18.79
CA THR A 232 -16.51 -9.28 -20.08
C THR A 232 -15.62 -9.92 -21.14
N ALA A 233 -14.35 -9.53 -21.22
CA ALA A 233 -13.39 -10.12 -22.15
C ALA A 233 -13.11 -11.59 -21.85
N ALA A 234 -13.01 -11.97 -20.57
CA ALA A 234 -12.87 -13.37 -20.18
C ALA A 234 -14.12 -14.18 -20.51
N ILE A 235 -15.32 -13.62 -20.29
CA ILE A 235 -16.58 -14.25 -20.67
C ILE A 235 -16.66 -14.43 -22.18
N SER A 236 -16.36 -13.41 -22.99
CA SER A 236 -16.39 -13.51 -24.46
C SER A 236 -15.38 -14.52 -24.99
N ALA A 237 -14.14 -14.51 -24.46
CA ALA A 237 -13.11 -15.48 -24.80
C ALA A 237 -13.52 -16.92 -24.43
N SER A 238 -14.17 -17.12 -23.28
CA SER A 238 -14.66 -18.44 -22.85
C SER A 238 -15.92 -18.90 -23.60
N ALA A 239 -16.72 -17.95 -24.09
CA ALA A 239 -17.91 -18.21 -24.89
C ALA A 239 -17.59 -18.51 -26.36
N GLY A 240 -16.32 -18.43 -26.77
CA GLY A 240 -15.85 -18.80 -28.11
C GLY A 240 -16.40 -17.92 -29.24
N LYS A 241 -16.93 -16.72 -28.94
CA LYS A 241 -17.40 -15.79 -29.97
C LYS A 241 -16.23 -14.93 -30.46
N PRO A 242 -15.85 -14.99 -31.75
CA PRO A 242 -15.02 -13.96 -32.36
C PRO A 242 -15.90 -12.72 -32.56
N ASP A 243 -15.59 -11.62 -31.88
CA ASP A 243 -16.33 -10.38 -32.07
C ASP A 243 -15.85 -9.66 -33.34
N ASP A 244 -16.79 -9.40 -34.25
CA ASP A 244 -16.78 -8.24 -35.12
C ASP A 244 -18.17 -7.58 -35.05
N LYS A 245 -18.48 -6.96 -33.90
CA LYS A 245 -19.33 -5.77 -33.67
C LYS A 245 -19.76 -5.69 -32.20
N ALA A 246 -19.76 -4.46 -31.67
CA ALA A 246 -20.09 -4.12 -30.28
C ALA A 246 -21.45 -4.71 -29.82
N PRO A 247 -21.60 -5.16 -28.56
CA PRO A 247 -22.82 -5.83 -28.11
C PRO A 247 -23.91 -4.85 -27.69
N ASP A 248 -25.12 -5.09 -28.21
CA ASP A 248 -26.39 -4.47 -27.81
C ASP A 248 -26.94 -5.17 -26.54
N PRO A 249 -27.37 -4.45 -25.48
CA PRO A 249 -27.58 -5.04 -24.15
C PRO A 249 -28.91 -5.78 -23.93
N THR A 250 -29.67 -6.13 -24.96
CA THR A 250 -31.05 -6.63 -24.82
C THR A 250 -31.26 -8.13 -25.09
N ASN A 251 -30.23 -8.89 -25.50
CA ASN A 251 -30.36 -10.33 -25.73
C ASN A 251 -29.68 -11.18 -24.65
N MET A 252 -29.94 -10.85 -23.39
CA MET A 252 -29.69 -11.74 -22.25
C MET A 252 -30.91 -12.63 -22.01
N THR A 253 -31.07 -13.69 -22.80
CA THR A 253 -31.77 -14.91 -22.37
C THR A 253 -31.47 -16.01 -23.37
N ASP A 254 -31.12 -17.17 -22.82
CA ASP A 254 -30.97 -18.45 -23.50
C ASP A 254 -29.76 -18.65 -24.43
N SER A 255 -28.71 -19.20 -23.82
CA SER A 255 -27.82 -20.12 -24.52
C SER A 255 -27.43 -21.26 -23.58
N LYS A 256 -28.39 -22.16 -23.32
CA LYS A 256 -28.09 -23.55 -22.97
C LYS A 256 -27.53 -24.23 -24.23
N ALA A 257 -26.21 -24.25 -24.39
CA ALA A 257 -25.55 -25.12 -25.35
C ALA A 257 -24.63 -26.08 -24.58
N ALA A 258 -25.03 -27.34 -24.61
CA ALA A 258 -24.36 -28.46 -23.98
C ALA A 258 -23.10 -28.84 -24.75
N MET A 259 -21.97 -28.85 -24.05
CA MET A 259 -20.97 -29.91 -24.19
C MET A 259 -20.45 -30.17 -22.78
N HIS A 260 -20.80 -31.32 -22.23
CA HIS A 260 -20.29 -31.77 -20.93
C HIS A 260 -18.80 -32.11 -21.12
N ASP A 261 -17.98 -31.08 -21.10
CA ASP A 261 -16.54 -31.17 -21.19
C ASP A 261 -16.02 -31.69 -19.84
N GLN A 262 -15.72 -32.99 -19.78
CA GLN A 262 -15.17 -33.66 -18.60
C GLN A 262 -13.82 -33.06 -18.15
N THR A 263 -13.20 -32.23 -18.98
CA THR A 263 -11.99 -31.45 -18.69
C THR A 263 -12.28 -30.11 -17.98
N ARG A 264 -13.51 -29.61 -18.02
CA ARG A 264 -13.90 -28.33 -17.40
C ARG A 264 -13.88 -28.39 -15.88
N GLU A 265 -14.28 -29.49 -15.27
CA GLU A 265 -14.21 -29.68 -13.83
C GLU A 265 -12.78 -29.72 -13.28
N PRO A 266 -11.85 -30.54 -13.82
CA PRO A 266 -10.47 -30.55 -13.35
C PRO A 266 -9.75 -29.24 -13.67
N VAL A 267 -10.01 -28.61 -14.83
CA VAL A 267 -9.43 -27.31 -15.17
C VAL A 267 -9.99 -26.20 -14.28
N SER A 268 -11.29 -26.17 -14.00
CA SER A 268 -11.87 -25.19 -13.08
C SER A 268 -11.36 -25.39 -11.66
N ARG A 269 -11.25 -26.63 -11.16
CA ARG A 269 -10.62 -26.91 -9.87
C ARG A 269 -9.14 -26.51 -9.84
N ALA A 270 -8.40 -26.73 -10.92
CA ALA A 270 -6.99 -26.32 -11.03
C ALA A 270 -6.83 -24.78 -11.14
N VAL A 271 -7.77 -24.10 -11.79
CA VAL A 271 -7.81 -22.63 -11.85
C VAL A 271 -8.17 -22.08 -10.46
N TRP A 272 -9.17 -22.63 -9.79
CA TRP A 272 -9.58 -22.19 -8.45
C TRP A 272 -8.51 -22.48 -7.39
N SER A 273 -7.81 -23.61 -7.47
CA SER A 273 -6.71 -23.93 -6.56
C SER A 273 -5.50 -23.00 -6.74
N LYS A 274 -5.29 -22.45 -7.94
CA LYS A 274 -4.28 -21.42 -8.22
C LYS A 274 -4.77 -19.99 -7.97
N ALA A 275 -6.07 -19.74 -8.08
CA ALA A 275 -6.66 -18.42 -7.86
C ALA A 275 -6.56 -17.99 -6.38
N ARG A 276 -6.72 -18.91 -5.43
CA ARG A 276 -6.56 -18.62 -3.99
C ARG A 276 -5.15 -18.11 -3.63
N PRO A 277 -4.06 -18.81 -3.93
CA PRO A 277 -2.71 -18.30 -3.65
C PRO A 277 -2.40 -17.04 -4.47
N ALA A 278 -2.92 -16.90 -5.69
CA ALA A 278 -2.76 -15.67 -6.46
C ALA A 278 -3.45 -14.46 -5.81
N MET A 279 -4.67 -14.64 -5.28
CA MET A 279 -5.40 -13.60 -4.54
C MET A 279 -4.64 -13.22 -3.27
N GLN A 280 -4.14 -14.20 -2.51
CA GLN A 280 -3.35 -13.95 -1.29
C GLN A 280 -2.04 -13.22 -1.59
N LEU A 281 -1.34 -13.61 -2.66
CA LEU A 281 -0.11 -12.94 -3.09
C LEU A 281 -0.41 -11.51 -3.54
N THR A 282 -1.46 -11.31 -4.33
CA THR A 282 -1.88 -9.97 -4.78
C THR A 282 -2.25 -9.10 -3.58
N GLY A 283 -3.07 -9.61 -2.66
CA GLY A 283 -3.42 -8.93 -1.41
C GLY A 283 -2.19 -8.57 -0.59
N SER A 284 -1.23 -9.50 -0.45
CA SER A 284 0.01 -9.26 0.29
C SER A 284 0.89 -8.17 -0.35
N VAL A 285 0.97 -8.14 -1.69
CA VAL A 285 1.70 -7.09 -2.43
C VAL A 285 1.03 -5.74 -2.21
N VAL A 286 -0.29 -5.67 -2.33
CA VAL A 286 -1.08 -4.45 -2.12
C VAL A 286 -0.94 -3.95 -0.69
N ASP A 287 -1.12 -4.82 0.30
CA ASP A 287 -0.96 -4.47 1.72
C ASP A 287 0.45 -3.96 2.01
N THR A 288 1.47 -4.63 1.46
CA THR A 288 2.86 -4.20 1.63
C THR A 288 3.09 -2.83 1.00
N TRP A 289 2.55 -2.59 -0.20
CA TRP A 289 2.64 -1.31 -0.89
C TRP A 289 1.97 -0.17 -0.11
N GLU A 290 0.76 -0.40 0.40
CA GLU A 290 0.04 0.58 1.21
C GLU A 290 0.73 0.86 2.55
N ARG A 291 1.29 -0.17 3.21
CA ARG A 291 2.11 0.01 4.40
C ARG A 291 3.35 0.86 4.09
N PHE A 292 4.06 0.62 2.99
CA PHE A 292 5.15 1.50 2.55
C PHE A 292 4.69 2.94 2.27
N GLY A 293 3.51 3.13 1.68
CA GLY A 293 2.91 4.46 1.49
C GLY A 293 2.68 5.17 2.83
N ASN A 294 2.08 4.47 3.79
CA ASN A 294 1.83 4.97 5.13
C ASN A 294 3.15 5.25 5.90
N ALA A 295 4.20 4.46 5.68
CA ALA A 295 5.53 4.71 6.20
C ALA A 295 6.14 6.03 5.75
N LEU A 296 5.98 6.32 4.45
CA LEU A 296 6.54 7.49 3.79
C LEU A 296 5.75 8.75 4.16
N SER A 297 4.43 8.63 4.31
CA SER A 297 3.50 9.70 4.69
C SER A 297 2.52 9.22 5.77
N PRO A 298 2.99 9.10 7.02
CA PRO A 298 2.13 8.66 8.12
C PRO A 298 1.03 9.68 8.37
N THR A 299 -0.21 9.19 8.33
CA THR A 299 -1.41 9.91 8.74
C THR A 299 -1.49 9.95 10.26
N ARG A 300 -2.15 10.96 10.85
CA ARG A 300 -2.46 10.91 12.28
C ARG A 300 -3.40 9.72 12.52
N PRO A 301 -3.30 9.00 13.66
CA PRO A 301 -2.55 9.29 14.89
C PRO A 301 -1.08 8.79 14.92
N PHE A 302 -0.53 8.34 13.80
CA PHE A 302 0.76 7.63 13.80
C PHE A 302 1.98 8.55 13.97
N PRO A 303 3.06 8.07 14.64
CA PRO A 303 4.28 8.86 14.82
C PRO A 303 4.92 9.19 13.47
N ARG A 304 5.23 10.47 13.22
CA ARG A 304 5.66 10.90 11.88
C ARG A 304 7.11 10.62 11.51
N LEU A 305 8.02 10.69 12.48
CA LEU A 305 9.47 10.62 12.25
C LEU A 305 9.99 9.20 12.29
N ARG A 306 9.48 8.38 13.21
CA ARG A 306 9.99 7.03 13.46
C ARG A 306 9.89 6.08 12.25
N PRO A 307 8.75 5.96 11.54
CA PRO A 307 8.65 5.07 10.38
C PRO A 307 9.66 5.45 9.28
N ARG A 308 9.83 6.77 9.07
CA ARG A 308 10.79 7.31 8.10
C ARG A 308 12.24 7.03 8.49
N LEU A 309 12.59 7.15 9.76
CA LEU A 309 13.92 6.80 10.27
C LEU A 309 14.20 5.31 10.12
N VAL A 310 13.23 4.44 10.39
CA VAL A 310 13.36 2.99 10.19
C VAL A 310 13.62 2.69 8.70
N LEU A 311 12.81 3.25 7.79
CA LEU A 311 13.02 3.08 6.35
C LEU A 311 14.39 3.60 5.88
N ALA A 312 14.82 4.78 6.35
CA ALA A 312 16.12 5.33 6.01
C ALA A 312 17.27 4.49 6.60
N SER A 313 17.09 3.92 7.79
CA SER A 313 18.08 3.02 8.41
C SER A 313 18.30 1.76 7.56
N CYS A 314 17.26 1.23 6.90
CA CYS A 314 17.39 0.10 5.98
C CYS A 314 18.26 0.41 4.75
N LEU A 315 18.45 1.69 4.41
CA LEU A 315 19.33 2.12 3.32
C LEU A 315 20.79 2.34 3.78
N THR A 316 21.03 2.44 5.08
CA THR A 316 22.39 2.67 5.64
C THR A 316 23.35 1.52 5.33
N PRO A 317 22.96 0.24 5.40
CA PRO A 317 23.82 -0.87 4.97
C PRO A 317 24.31 -0.75 3.53
N LEU A 318 23.53 -0.17 2.61
CA LEU A 318 23.98 0.03 1.23
C LEU A 318 25.15 1.01 1.14
N LEU A 319 25.17 2.05 1.98
CA LEU A 319 26.29 2.99 2.06
C LEU A 319 27.53 2.34 2.67
N VAL A 320 27.35 1.52 3.70
CA VAL A 320 28.45 0.77 4.35
C VAL A 320 29.04 -0.26 3.38
N VAL A 321 28.21 -1.02 2.67
CA VAL A 321 28.64 -1.97 1.65
C VAL A 321 29.37 -1.25 0.53
N TRP A 322 28.83 -0.13 0.03
CA TRP A 322 29.51 0.67 -0.98
C TRP A 322 30.90 1.15 -0.53
N TRP A 323 31.05 1.52 0.74
CA TRP A 323 32.33 1.96 1.29
C TRP A 323 33.35 0.82 1.46
N LEU A 324 32.89 -0.39 1.77
CA LEU A 324 33.76 -1.54 2.04
C LEU A 324 34.06 -2.41 0.81
N VAL A 325 33.17 -2.44 -0.18
CA VAL A 325 33.20 -3.41 -1.28
C VAL A 325 33.70 -2.77 -2.56
N THR A 326 34.79 -3.32 -3.10
CA THR A 326 35.29 -2.91 -4.43
C THR A 326 34.41 -3.49 -5.56
N PRO A 327 34.37 -2.87 -6.76
CA PRO A 327 33.62 -3.40 -7.90
C PRO A 327 33.98 -4.85 -8.27
N TYR A 328 35.24 -5.23 -8.09
CA TYR A 328 35.71 -6.59 -8.32
C TYR A 328 35.08 -7.60 -7.35
N MET A 329 35.06 -7.28 -6.05
CA MET A 329 34.43 -8.11 -5.03
C MET A 329 32.92 -8.23 -5.27
N LEU A 330 32.28 -7.15 -5.71
CA LEU A 330 30.87 -7.17 -6.07
C LEU A 330 30.60 -8.14 -7.24
N LEU A 331 31.38 -8.07 -8.32
CA LEU A 331 31.22 -8.96 -9.47
C LEU A 331 31.48 -10.43 -9.10
N LYS A 332 32.51 -10.71 -8.31
CA LYS A 332 32.80 -12.05 -7.77
C LYS A 332 31.67 -12.55 -6.86
N GLY A 333 31.13 -11.67 -6.01
CA GLY A 333 30.01 -11.97 -5.13
C GLY A 333 28.73 -12.31 -5.90
N VAL A 334 28.42 -11.55 -6.95
CA VAL A 334 27.29 -11.86 -7.85
C VAL A 334 27.50 -13.20 -8.56
N GLY A 335 28.68 -13.45 -9.10
CA GLY A 335 29.00 -14.73 -9.75
C GLY A 335 28.90 -15.92 -8.78
N PHE A 336 29.38 -15.75 -7.55
CA PHE A 336 29.23 -16.74 -6.48
C PHE A 336 27.76 -16.98 -6.11
N GLY A 337 26.97 -15.91 -5.97
CA GLY A 337 25.54 -16.01 -5.66
C GLY A 337 24.75 -16.74 -6.75
N ILE A 338 25.02 -16.45 -8.03
CA ILE A 338 24.43 -17.18 -9.16
C ILE A 338 24.84 -18.65 -9.13
N GLY A 339 26.14 -18.94 -8.92
CA GLY A 339 26.64 -20.31 -8.82
C GLY A 339 25.98 -21.09 -7.66
N LEU A 340 25.85 -20.47 -6.50
CA LEU A 340 25.18 -21.06 -5.33
C LEU A 340 23.68 -21.28 -5.59
N GLY A 341 23.01 -20.36 -6.28
CA GLY A 341 21.60 -20.52 -6.64
C GLY A 341 21.35 -21.68 -7.62
N LEU A 342 22.26 -21.90 -8.58
CA LEU A 342 22.13 -22.96 -9.57
C LEU A 342 22.56 -24.34 -9.04
N PHE A 343 23.62 -24.39 -8.21
CA PHE A 343 24.26 -25.65 -7.81
C PHE A 343 24.20 -25.93 -6.30
N GLY A 344 23.71 -24.99 -5.49
CA GLY A 344 23.74 -25.06 -4.02
C GLY A 344 22.47 -25.61 -3.37
N ASP A 345 21.49 -26.07 -4.15
CA ASP A 345 20.22 -26.61 -3.63
C ASP A 345 20.38 -27.60 -2.44
N PRO A 346 21.26 -28.62 -2.47
CA PRO A 346 21.40 -29.54 -1.33
C PRO A 346 21.88 -28.85 -0.05
N ILE A 347 22.71 -27.82 -0.17
CA ILE A 347 23.21 -27.04 0.96
C ILE A 347 22.12 -26.12 1.48
N ILE A 348 21.41 -25.43 0.58
CA ILE A 348 20.32 -24.51 0.93
C ILE A 348 19.22 -25.27 1.66
N MET A 349 18.79 -26.42 1.13
CA MET A 349 17.75 -27.24 1.75
C MET A 349 18.18 -27.75 3.13
N ALA A 350 19.43 -28.19 3.29
CA ALA A 350 19.94 -28.60 4.60
C ALA A 350 19.94 -27.45 5.62
N VAL A 351 20.26 -26.22 5.19
CA VAL A 351 20.21 -25.03 6.05
C VAL A 351 18.76 -24.67 6.40
N VAL A 352 17.84 -24.72 5.44
CA VAL A 352 16.41 -24.47 5.65
C VAL A 352 15.82 -25.49 6.61
N ASP A 353 16.14 -26.77 6.47
CA ASP A 353 15.68 -27.82 7.37
C ASP A 353 16.23 -27.63 8.79
N LYS A 354 17.51 -27.24 8.91
CA LYS A 354 18.10 -26.90 10.20
C LYS A 354 17.43 -25.68 10.83
N ALA A 355 17.13 -24.66 10.04
CA ALA A 355 16.40 -23.48 10.49
C ALA A 355 14.97 -23.82 10.93
N ASN A 356 14.27 -24.67 10.17
CA ASN A 356 12.93 -25.15 10.52
C ASN A 356 12.93 -25.95 11.84
N ARG A 357 13.95 -26.77 12.08
CA ARG A 357 14.11 -27.53 13.33
C ARG A 357 14.44 -26.63 14.52
N THR A 358 15.26 -25.60 14.32
CA THR A 358 15.74 -24.74 15.41
C THR A 358 14.73 -23.65 15.77
N TYR A 359 14.09 -23.05 14.75
CA TYR A 359 13.15 -21.94 14.89
C TYR A 359 11.94 -22.14 13.96
N PRO A 360 10.92 -22.93 14.37
CA PRO A 360 9.80 -23.32 13.50
C PRO A 360 8.98 -22.17 12.90
N ARG A 361 9.13 -20.94 13.42
CA ARG A 361 8.43 -19.73 12.97
C ARG A 361 9.35 -18.67 12.38
N TRP A 362 10.59 -19.02 11.99
CA TRP A 362 11.55 -18.05 11.43
C TRP A 362 10.98 -17.28 10.22
N GLN A 363 10.16 -17.95 9.41
CA GLN A 363 9.48 -17.36 8.24
C GLN A 363 8.60 -16.16 8.63
N ARG A 364 7.96 -16.18 9.81
CA ARG A 364 7.14 -15.05 10.29
C ARG A 364 7.99 -13.82 10.54
N TYR A 365 9.24 -13.97 10.98
CA TYR A 365 10.14 -12.84 11.21
C TYR A 365 10.72 -12.29 9.90
N VAL A 366 10.79 -13.08 8.83
CA VAL A 366 11.25 -12.61 7.51
C VAL A 366 10.18 -11.77 6.80
N GLN A 367 8.90 -11.93 7.17
CA GLN A 367 7.84 -11.09 6.64
C GLN A 367 8.05 -9.64 7.07
N LEU A 368 8.15 -8.74 6.09
CA LEU A 368 8.33 -7.29 6.28
C LEU A 368 7.31 -6.69 7.25
N ARG A 369 6.07 -7.21 7.24
CA ARG A 369 4.98 -6.79 8.13
C ARG A 369 5.31 -6.96 9.62
N ASN A 370 6.15 -7.95 9.96
CA ASN A 370 6.48 -8.35 11.32
C ASN A 370 7.85 -7.82 11.77
N THR A 371 8.58 -7.09 10.93
CA THR A 371 9.91 -6.53 11.24
C THR A 371 9.98 -5.04 10.93
N ILE A 372 10.33 -4.69 9.69
CA ILE A 372 10.61 -3.30 9.28
C ILE A 372 9.32 -2.46 9.32
N LEU A 373 8.21 -3.03 8.88
CA LEU A 373 6.89 -2.39 8.87
C LEU A 373 6.08 -2.72 10.14
N ARG A 374 6.73 -3.26 11.18
CA ARG A 374 6.09 -3.57 12.48
C ARG A 374 5.80 -2.31 13.29
N GLY A 375 6.68 -1.31 13.17
CA GLY A 375 6.78 -0.17 14.09
C GLY A 375 6.22 1.15 13.55
N GLU A 376 5.46 1.12 12.46
CA GLU A 376 4.91 2.36 11.89
C GLU A 376 3.74 2.93 12.69
N GLN A 377 3.22 2.13 13.63
CA GLN A 377 1.99 2.42 14.33
C GLN A 377 2.00 1.97 15.80
N GLY A 378 3.14 2.10 16.49
CA GLY A 378 3.18 1.92 17.94
C GLY A 378 4.60 1.83 18.53
N ALA A 379 4.92 2.72 19.46
CA ALA A 379 5.59 2.28 20.67
C ALA A 379 5.26 3.22 21.81
N SER A 380 4.57 2.67 22.81
CA SER A 380 4.74 3.08 24.19
C SER A 380 4.62 1.89 25.16
N ALA A 381 5.02 0.68 24.74
CA ALA A 381 4.98 -0.50 25.63
C ALA A 381 6.36 -1.12 25.93
N ALA A 382 7.35 -0.96 25.06
CA ALA A 382 8.65 -1.63 25.23
C ALA A 382 9.62 -0.92 26.20
N THR A 383 9.30 0.28 26.68
CA THR A 383 10.12 0.99 27.69
C THR A 383 9.53 0.91 29.10
N ALA A 384 8.35 0.30 29.29
CA ALA A 384 7.75 0.13 30.62
C ALA A 384 8.08 -1.23 31.26
N GLU A 385 8.46 -2.25 30.48
CA GLU A 385 8.84 -3.56 31.04
C GLU A 385 10.27 -3.60 31.60
N ASP A 386 11.15 -2.66 31.23
CA ASP A 386 12.55 -2.67 31.67
C ASP A 386 12.80 -1.84 32.96
N GLU A 387 11.82 -1.05 33.43
CA GLU A 387 11.88 -0.38 34.74
C GLU A 387 11.20 -1.17 35.86
N GLY A 388 10.49 -2.27 35.55
CA GLY A 388 9.80 -3.13 36.52
C GLY A 388 10.62 -4.30 37.08
N ALA A 389 11.82 -4.55 36.55
CA ALA A 389 12.63 -5.73 36.90
C ALA A 389 13.84 -5.43 37.81
N SER A 390 13.91 -4.25 38.43
CA SER A 390 15.03 -3.83 39.30
C SER A 390 14.62 -3.47 40.75
N THR A 391 13.42 -3.83 41.19
CA THR A 391 13.06 -3.82 42.62
C THR A 391 12.16 -4.99 42.95
N GLY A 392 12.77 -6.05 43.45
CA GLY A 392 12.14 -7.25 44.00
C GLY A 392 13.19 -8.09 44.71
#